data_AF-A0A5C6RXX0-F1
#
_entry.id   AF-A0A5C6RXX0-F1
#
_cell.length_a   1.000
_cell.length_b   1.000
_cell.length_c   1.000
_cell.angle_alpha   90.00
_cell.angle_beta   90.00
_cell.angle_gamma   90.00
#
_symmetry.space_group_name_H-M   'P 1'
#
loop_
_entity.id
_entity.type
_entity.pdbx_description
1 polymer ?
#
loop_
_entity_poly.entity_id
_entity_poly.type
_entity_poly.pdbx_seq_one_letter_code
_entity_poly.pdbx_strand_id
1 'polypeptide(L)'
;MKQIIRTSLFFIPIILFSAFSKMISVNPSVLDASGYVLEDDKKVEGAMVQLYQDNLIVDKLSTKKNGRFRFMLFSNSEYMIEISKPDCVKERVYISTKNEGDLADKYYFEFAVDLMKLKDFEGVDVSNLDFPTAVINYDADADEYVHDKLYSKSVRADLRRMKEEKDALKK
;
A
#
# COMPACT_ATOMS: atom_id res chain seq x y z
N MET A 1 50.45 64.90 18.75
CA MET A 1 50.08 65.19 17.35
C MET A 1 49.68 63.89 16.68
N LYS A 2 48.46 63.84 16.12
CA LYS A 2 47.90 62.72 15.34
C LYS A 2 48.54 62.65 13.95
N GLN A 3 48.84 61.45 13.45
CA GLN A 3 48.79 61.05 12.02
C GLN A 3 48.74 59.50 11.99
N ILE A 4 47.55 58.90 11.96
CA ILE A 4 46.78 58.42 10.78
C ILE A 4 47.35 57.13 10.18
N ILE A 5 46.53 56.08 10.32
CA ILE A 5 46.65 54.71 9.84
C ILE A 5 46.42 54.67 8.32
N ARG A 6 47.19 53.86 7.59
CA ARG A 6 46.81 53.36 6.26
C ARG A 6 46.96 51.85 6.23
N THR A 7 45.89 51.16 6.63
CA THR A 7 45.71 49.72 6.45
C THR A 7 45.50 49.43 4.96
N SER A 8 46.43 48.70 4.35
CA SER A 8 46.20 48.01 3.09
C SER A 8 46.00 46.54 3.43
N LEU A 9 44.76 46.05 3.37
CA LEU A 9 44.44 44.64 3.59
C LEU A 9 43.57 44.15 2.43
N PHE A 10 44.19 43.26 1.66
CA PHE A 10 43.70 42.41 0.57
C PHE A 10 42.17 42.28 0.41
N PHE A 11 41.68 42.64 -0.79
CA PHE A 11 40.40 42.18 -1.32
C PHE A 11 40.50 40.68 -1.64
N ILE A 12 39.89 39.83 -0.82
CA ILE A 12 39.62 38.42 -1.14
C ILE A 12 38.24 38.37 -1.81
N PRO A 13 38.12 37.96 -3.08
CA PRO A 13 36.81 37.70 -3.64
C PRO A 13 36.27 36.41 -3.00
N ILE A 14 35.20 36.55 -2.22
CA ILE A 14 34.35 35.45 -1.78
C ILE A 14 33.74 34.85 -3.05
N ILE A 15 34.34 33.76 -3.55
CA ILE A 15 33.70 32.90 -4.55
C ILE A 15 32.61 32.13 -3.79
N LEU A 16 31.41 32.72 -3.76
CA LEU A 16 30.16 32.02 -3.53
C LEU A 16 29.97 31.04 -4.68
N PHE A 17 30.65 29.90 -4.62
CA PHE A 17 30.33 28.74 -5.45
C PHE A 17 29.07 28.12 -4.85
N SER A 18 27.92 28.75 -5.10
CA SER A 18 26.64 28.09 -4.92
C SER A 18 26.59 26.97 -5.96
N ALA A 19 27.02 25.78 -5.55
CA ALA A 19 26.59 24.55 -6.19
C ALA A 19 25.07 24.49 -5.98
N PHE A 20 24.33 25.16 -6.87
CA PHE A 20 22.91 24.94 -7.03
C PHE A 20 22.81 23.55 -7.66
N SER A 21 22.80 22.53 -6.80
CA SER A 21 22.41 21.19 -7.21
C SER A 21 21.06 21.36 -7.90
N LYS A 22 20.98 20.93 -9.17
CA LYS A 22 19.69 20.73 -9.80
C LYS A 22 18.97 19.71 -8.93
N MET A 23 18.05 20.18 -8.10
CA MET A 23 17.07 19.31 -7.46
C MET A 23 16.24 18.76 -8.62
N ILE A 24 16.52 17.51 -9.02
CA ILE A 24 15.68 16.80 -9.96
C ILE A 24 14.33 16.69 -9.25
N SER A 25 13.38 17.51 -9.68
CA SER A 25 12.01 17.46 -9.19
C SER A 25 11.35 16.29 -9.89
N VAL A 26 11.61 15.07 -9.41
CA VAL A 26 10.81 13.90 -9.79
C VAL A 26 9.43 14.13 -9.18
N ASN A 27 8.41 14.31 -10.02
CA ASN A 27 7.04 14.28 -9.52
C ASN A 27 6.73 12.83 -9.15
N PRO A 28 6.42 12.51 -7.89
CA PRO A 28 6.13 11.13 -7.52
C PRO A 28 4.87 10.66 -8.27
N SER A 29 4.95 9.51 -8.96
CA SER A 29 3.73 8.89 -9.48
C SER A 29 2.78 8.59 -8.33
N VAL A 30 1.49 8.59 -8.63
CA VAL A 30 0.46 8.25 -7.66
C VAL A 30 -0.39 7.12 -8.21
N LEU A 31 -0.52 6.07 -7.42
CA LEU A 31 -1.52 5.03 -7.64
C LEU A 31 -2.80 5.41 -6.87
N ASP A 32 -3.87 5.59 -7.62
CA ASP A 32 -5.23 5.70 -7.12
C ASP A 32 -5.78 4.29 -6.85
N ALA A 33 -5.54 3.79 -5.64
CA ALA A 33 -5.98 2.47 -5.20
C ALA A 33 -7.38 2.59 -4.61
N SER A 34 -8.37 2.02 -5.28
CA SER A 34 -9.75 2.03 -4.83
C SER A 34 -10.34 0.63 -4.76
N GLY A 35 -11.42 0.47 -4.02
CA GLY A 35 -12.07 -0.82 -3.98
C GLY A 35 -13.33 -0.87 -3.16
N TYR A 36 -13.86 -2.08 -3.06
CA TYR A 36 -15.09 -2.39 -2.34
C TYR A 36 -14.86 -3.51 -1.35
N VAL A 37 -15.44 -3.36 -0.16
CA VAL A 37 -15.59 -4.44 0.81
C VAL A 37 -16.92 -5.13 0.56
N LEU A 38 -16.84 -6.44 0.35
CA LEU A 38 -17.95 -7.34 0.11
C LEU A 38 -18.06 -8.37 1.23
N GLU A 39 -19.25 -8.94 1.38
CA GLU A 39 -19.50 -10.17 2.12
C GLU A 39 -20.62 -10.90 1.36
N ASP A 40 -20.35 -12.09 0.85
CA ASP A 40 -21.30 -12.85 0.03
C ASP A 40 -21.86 -12.00 -1.14
N ASP A 41 -20.97 -11.37 -1.91
CA ASP A 41 -21.25 -10.43 -3.02
C ASP A 41 -22.00 -9.13 -2.66
N LYS A 42 -22.27 -8.87 -1.37
CA LYS A 42 -23.00 -7.68 -0.92
C LYS A 42 -22.04 -6.62 -0.37
N LYS A 43 -22.31 -5.34 -0.70
CA LYS A 43 -21.53 -4.21 -0.17
C LYS A 43 -21.64 -4.14 1.34
N VAL A 44 -20.50 -3.98 2.00
CA VAL A 44 -20.40 -3.97 3.46
C VAL A 44 -20.27 -2.54 3.99
N GLU A 45 -21.25 -2.10 4.78
CA GLU A 45 -21.13 -0.92 5.63
C GLU A 45 -20.42 -1.27 6.96
N GLY A 46 -19.63 -0.32 7.47
CA GLY A 46 -19.03 -0.40 8.80
C GLY A 46 -17.73 -1.19 8.91
N ALA A 47 -17.17 -1.71 7.81
CA ALA A 47 -15.84 -2.32 7.85
C ALA A 47 -14.78 -1.25 8.08
N MET A 48 -13.83 -1.52 8.99
CA MET A 48 -12.67 -0.66 9.23
C MET A 48 -11.60 -0.98 8.20
N VAL A 49 -11.17 0.02 7.44
CA VAL A 49 -10.11 -0.08 6.44
C VAL A 49 -8.95 0.80 6.88
N GLN A 50 -7.77 0.22 7.07
CA GLN A 50 -6.57 0.90 7.55
C GLN A 50 -5.47 0.80 6.49
N LEU A 51 -4.86 1.93 6.16
CA LEU A 51 -3.69 1.99 5.30
C LEU A 51 -2.44 2.08 6.16
N TYR A 52 -1.53 1.14 5.96
CA TYR A 52 -0.21 1.14 6.54
C TYR A 52 0.83 1.51 5.49
N GLN A 53 1.83 2.28 5.91
CA GLN A 53 3.07 2.52 5.19
C GLN A 53 4.20 2.33 6.20
N ASP A 54 5.20 1.51 5.89
CA ASP A 54 6.33 1.21 6.80
C ASP A 54 5.87 0.76 8.20
N ASN A 55 4.83 -0.07 8.26
CA ASN A 55 4.17 -0.56 9.49
C ASN A 55 3.48 0.50 10.36
N LEU A 56 3.37 1.75 9.90
CA LEU A 56 2.64 2.82 10.56
C LEU A 56 1.29 3.02 9.88
N ILE A 57 0.22 3.21 10.67
CA ILE A 57 -1.09 3.59 10.14
C ILE A 57 -0.99 5.05 9.66
N VAL A 58 -1.09 5.25 8.35
CA VAL A 58 -1.03 6.58 7.72
C VAL A 58 -2.42 7.11 7.35
N ASP A 59 -3.41 6.23 7.17
CA ASP A 59 -4.80 6.59 6.96
C ASP A 59 -5.76 5.50 7.45
N LYS A 60 -7.02 5.85 7.72
CA LYS A 60 -8.08 4.91 8.07
C LYS A 60 -9.47 5.46 7.78
N LEU A 61 -10.39 4.58 7.44
CA LEU A 61 -11.79 4.91 7.25
C LEU A 61 -12.70 3.75 7.68
N SER A 62 -13.98 4.06 7.89
CA SER A 62 -15.03 3.06 7.99
C SER A 62 -15.92 3.13 6.76
N THR A 63 -16.16 1.99 6.12
CA THR A 63 -16.96 1.93 4.89
C THR A 63 -18.38 2.40 5.14
N LYS A 64 -18.97 3.08 4.15
CA LYS A 64 -20.40 3.47 4.15
C LYS A 64 -21.24 2.39 3.45
N LYS A 65 -22.54 2.63 3.27
CA LYS A 65 -23.48 1.75 2.54
C LYS A 65 -23.00 1.23 1.19
N ASN A 66 -22.18 1.99 0.47
CA ASN A 66 -21.64 1.59 -0.83
C ASN A 66 -20.41 0.65 -0.73
N GLY A 67 -19.93 0.35 0.47
CA GLY A 67 -18.78 -0.51 0.72
C GLY A 67 -17.44 0.02 0.20
N ARG A 68 -17.37 1.27 -0.27
CA ARG A 68 -16.20 1.78 -1.00
C ARG A 68 -15.10 2.29 -0.06
N PHE A 69 -13.86 2.08 -0.46
CA PHE A 69 -12.67 2.76 0.06
C PHE A 69 -11.79 3.26 -1.09
N ARG A 70 -10.89 4.20 -0.80
CA ARG A 70 -9.94 4.78 -1.76
C ARG A 70 -8.75 5.39 -1.03
N PHE A 71 -7.55 5.13 -1.53
CA PHE A 71 -6.29 5.70 -1.05
C PHE A 71 -5.45 6.17 -2.23
N MET A 72 -4.65 7.23 -2.00
CA MET A 72 -3.67 7.73 -2.97
C MET A 72 -2.30 7.28 -2.48
N LEU A 73 -1.68 6.36 -3.21
CA LEU A 73 -0.41 5.73 -2.83
C LEU A 73 0.72 6.37 -3.63
N PHE A 74 1.71 6.92 -2.95
CA PHE A 74 2.85 7.56 -3.61
C PHE A 74 3.86 6.50 -4.09
N SER A 75 4.58 6.83 -5.16
CA SER A 75 5.68 6.03 -5.70
C SER A 75 6.73 5.63 -4.66
N ASN A 76 7.47 4.57 -4.93
CA ASN A 76 8.66 4.16 -4.16
C ASN A 76 8.35 3.82 -2.69
N SER A 77 7.19 3.24 -2.43
CA SER A 77 6.74 2.86 -1.09
C SER A 77 6.08 1.48 -1.08
N GLU A 78 5.92 0.92 0.11
CA GLU A 78 5.19 -0.32 0.33
C GLU A 78 4.01 -0.04 1.24
N TYR A 79 2.85 -0.56 0.85
CA TYR A 79 1.61 -0.33 1.55
C TYR A 79 0.93 -1.65 1.92
N MET A 80 0.24 -1.63 3.05
CA MET A 80 -0.70 -2.68 3.43
C MET A 80 -2.07 -2.04 3.67
N ILE A 81 -3.08 -2.54 2.97
CA ILE A 81 -4.47 -2.23 3.30
C ILE A 81 -5.00 -3.38 4.15
N GLU A 82 -5.28 -3.13 5.43
CA GLU A 82 -5.93 -4.09 6.33
C GLU A 82 -7.42 -3.75 6.44
N ILE A 83 -8.28 -4.75 6.23
CA ILE A 83 -9.72 -4.64 6.37
C ILE A 83 -10.16 -5.53 7.53
N SER A 84 -10.92 -4.95 8.46
CA SER A 84 -11.45 -5.67 9.61
C SER A 84 -12.93 -5.37 9.86
N LYS A 85 -13.66 -6.39 10.29
CA LYS A 85 -15.05 -6.32 10.70
C LYS A 85 -15.30 -7.39 11.78
N PRO A 86 -16.18 -7.16 12.77
CA PRO A 86 -16.54 -8.19 13.73
C PRO A 86 -16.97 -9.49 13.06
N ASP A 87 -16.62 -10.62 13.67
CA ASP A 87 -16.91 -11.98 13.21
C ASP A 87 -16.34 -12.37 11.84
N CYS A 88 -15.44 -11.55 11.29
CA CYS A 88 -14.72 -11.80 10.04
C CYS A 88 -13.23 -12.00 10.29
N VAL A 89 -12.59 -12.78 9.43
CA VAL A 89 -11.13 -12.81 9.32
C VAL A 89 -10.65 -11.43 8.84
N LYS A 90 -9.50 -10.98 9.37
CA LYS A 90 -8.85 -9.76 8.86
C LYS A 90 -8.27 -10.03 7.49
N GLU A 91 -8.64 -9.22 6.51
CA GLU A 91 -8.12 -9.31 5.15
C GLU A 91 -6.99 -8.30 4.96
N ARG A 92 -5.94 -8.69 4.23
CA ARG A 92 -4.77 -7.85 3.99
C ARG A 92 -4.41 -7.83 2.51
N VAL A 93 -4.24 -6.64 1.95
CA VAL A 93 -3.81 -6.44 0.57
C VAL A 93 -2.50 -5.68 0.58
N TYR A 94 -1.44 -6.33 0.11
CA TYR A 94 -0.13 -5.73 -0.04
C TYR A 94 -0.01 -5.07 -1.42
N ILE A 95 0.50 -3.85 -1.44
CA ILE A 95 0.71 -3.09 -2.67
C ILE A 95 2.13 -2.51 -2.64
N SER A 96 2.95 -2.88 -3.62
CA SER A 96 4.25 -2.25 -3.84
C SER A 96 4.13 -1.21 -4.95
N THR A 97 4.51 0.04 -4.64
CA THR A 97 4.68 1.11 -5.64
C THR A 97 6.16 1.32 -6.00
N LYS A 98 7.04 0.39 -5.63
CA LYS A 98 8.44 0.37 -6.03
C LYS A 98 8.55 -0.05 -7.50
N ASN A 99 9.38 0.66 -8.25
CA ASN A 99 9.61 0.44 -9.68
C ASN A 99 11.08 0.71 -10.03
N GLU A 100 11.54 0.14 -11.14
CA GLU A 100 12.86 0.43 -11.70
C GLU A 100 12.78 1.63 -12.66
N GLY A 101 12.27 2.77 -12.20
CA GLY A 101 12.19 3.98 -13.01
C GLY A 101 11.25 5.05 -12.47
N ASP A 102 11.46 6.31 -12.86
CA ASP A 102 10.55 7.39 -12.50
C ASP A 102 9.26 7.29 -13.33
N LEU A 103 8.25 6.64 -12.78
CA LEU A 103 6.89 6.74 -13.32
C LEU A 103 6.44 8.20 -13.16
N ALA A 104 6.04 8.84 -14.24
CA ALA A 104 5.49 10.19 -14.22
C ALA A 104 3.95 10.21 -14.22
N ASP A 105 3.33 9.05 -14.45
CA ASP A 105 1.91 8.91 -14.70
C ASP A 105 1.10 8.64 -13.43
N LYS A 106 -0.21 8.84 -13.58
CA LYS A 106 -1.20 8.51 -12.57
C LYS A 106 -1.87 7.20 -12.94
N TYR A 107 -1.74 6.23 -12.06
CA TYR A 107 -2.33 4.90 -12.24
C TYR A 107 -3.61 4.76 -11.45
N TYR A 108 -4.46 3.84 -11.89
CA TYR A 108 -5.72 3.52 -11.25
C TYR A 108 -5.80 2.00 -11.10
N PHE A 109 -6.11 1.53 -9.90
CA PHE A 109 -6.35 0.12 -9.66
C PHE A 109 -7.56 -0.05 -8.76
N GLU A 110 -8.58 -0.73 -9.26
CA GLU A 110 -9.82 -1.02 -8.53
C GLU A 110 -9.94 -2.52 -8.26
N PHE A 111 -10.24 -2.88 -7.01
CA PHE A 111 -10.39 -4.28 -6.61
C PHE A 111 -11.53 -4.48 -5.60
N ALA A 112 -11.88 -5.74 -5.37
CA ALA A 112 -12.84 -6.11 -4.34
C ALA A 112 -12.18 -7.02 -3.30
N VAL A 113 -12.56 -6.84 -2.05
CA VAL A 113 -12.18 -7.70 -0.92
C VAL A 113 -13.44 -8.34 -0.39
N ASP A 114 -13.56 -9.65 -0.49
CA ASP A 114 -14.68 -10.42 0.06
C ASP A 114 -14.33 -10.93 1.45
N LEU A 115 -15.07 -10.49 2.46
CA LEU A 115 -14.81 -10.83 3.85
C LEU A 115 -15.23 -12.27 4.12
N MET A 116 -14.29 -13.04 4.67
CA MET A 116 -14.58 -14.40 5.10
C MET A 116 -14.98 -14.43 6.57
N LYS A 117 -16.04 -15.16 6.89
CA LYS A 117 -16.53 -15.27 8.27
C LYS A 117 -15.60 -16.14 9.09
N LEU A 118 -15.27 -15.72 10.30
CA LEU A 118 -14.35 -16.44 11.20
C LEU A 118 -14.84 -17.87 11.48
N LYS A 119 -16.16 -18.05 11.65
CA LYS A 119 -16.80 -19.36 11.83
C LYS A 119 -16.55 -20.34 10.69
N ASP A 120 -16.17 -19.86 9.50
CA ASP A 120 -15.88 -20.75 8.38
C ASP A 120 -14.54 -21.46 8.50
N PHE A 121 -13.73 -21.06 9.48
CA PHE A 121 -12.42 -21.63 9.80
C PHE A 121 -12.32 -22.13 11.25
N GLU A 122 -13.46 -22.30 11.93
CA GLU A 122 -13.47 -22.83 13.29
C GLU A 122 -12.85 -24.24 13.32
N GLY A 123 -11.87 -24.45 14.20
CA GLY A 123 -11.15 -25.72 14.32
C GLY A 123 -10.01 -25.93 13.31
N VAL A 124 -9.76 -24.96 12.42
CA VAL A 124 -8.65 -24.98 11.45
C VAL A 124 -7.57 -23.99 11.87
N ASP A 125 -6.30 -24.32 11.61
CA ASP A 125 -5.21 -23.38 11.79
C ASP A 125 -5.30 -22.23 10.76
N VAL A 126 -5.59 -21.03 11.26
CA VAL A 126 -5.74 -19.80 10.47
C VAL A 126 -4.48 -18.95 10.42
N SER A 127 -3.33 -19.41 10.92
CA SER A 127 -2.09 -18.61 10.94
C SER A 127 -1.67 -18.11 9.55
N ASN A 128 -2.01 -18.82 8.46
CA ASN A 128 -1.71 -18.32 7.11
C ASN A 128 -2.55 -17.10 6.70
N LEU A 129 -3.67 -16.84 7.38
CA LEU A 129 -4.51 -15.65 7.16
C LEU A 129 -3.93 -14.39 7.84
N ASP A 130 -2.80 -14.51 8.55
CA ASP A 130 -2.03 -13.35 9.01
C ASP A 130 -1.22 -12.70 7.87
N PHE A 131 -1.04 -13.40 6.75
CA PHE A 131 -0.38 -12.88 5.55
C PHE A 131 -1.39 -12.21 4.60
N PRO A 132 -0.91 -11.41 3.62
CA PRO A 132 -1.77 -10.85 2.59
C PRO A 132 -2.56 -11.91 1.83
N THR A 133 -3.80 -11.61 1.48
CA THR A 133 -4.62 -12.44 0.57
C THR A 133 -4.47 -12.01 -0.89
N ALA A 134 -3.95 -10.80 -1.11
CA ALA A 134 -3.56 -10.31 -2.42
C ALA A 134 -2.26 -9.50 -2.35
N VAL A 135 -1.46 -9.64 -3.41
CA VAL A 135 -0.26 -8.85 -3.69
C VAL A 135 -0.50 -8.16 -5.04
N ILE A 136 -0.28 -6.85 -5.08
CA ILE A 136 -0.41 -6.02 -6.28
C ILE A 136 0.92 -5.32 -6.52
N ASN A 137 1.45 -5.47 -7.73
CA ASN A 137 2.72 -4.89 -8.16
C ASN A 137 2.53 -4.21 -9.51
N TYR A 138 3.44 -3.28 -9.82
CA TYR A 138 3.53 -2.71 -11.16
C TYR A 138 4.18 -3.72 -12.12
N ASP A 139 3.55 -3.94 -13.27
CA ASP A 139 4.06 -4.73 -14.39
C ASP A 139 4.58 -3.78 -15.47
N ALA A 140 5.90 -3.81 -15.70
CA ALA A 140 6.56 -2.89 -16.63
C ALA A 140 6.27 -3.21 -18.11
N ASP A 141 5.94 -4.47 -18.44
CA ASP A 141 5.63 -4.86 -19.81
C ASP A 141 4.20 -4.43 -20.18
N ALA A 142 3.28 -4.48 -19.22
CA ALA A 142 1.88 -4.08 -19.38
C ALA A 142 1.63 -2.58 -19.07
N ASP A 143 2.59 -1.89 -18.44
CA ASP A 143 2.46 -0.51 -17.96
C ASP A 143 1.19 -0.32 -17.09
N GLU A 144 0.96 -1.27 -16.19
CA GLU A 144 -0.19 -1.23 -15.29
C GLU A 144 0.10 -1.96 -13.98
N TYR A 145 -0.70 -1.68 -12.96
CA TYR A 145 -0.69 -2.48 -11.73
C TYR A 145 -1.50 -3.75 -11.94
N VAL A 146 -0.95 -4.89 -11.53
CA VAL A 146 -1.58 -6.20 -11.67
C VAL A 146 -1.49 -7.00 -10.37
N HIS A 147 -2.38 -7.98 -10.22
CA HIS A 147 -2.23 -9.00 -9.19
C HIS A 147 -1.04 -9.90 -9.49
N ASP A 148 -0.24 -10.20 -8.47
CA ASP A 148 0.75 -11.27 -8.56
C ASP A 148 0.04 -12.62 -8.75
N LYS A 149 0.19 -13.18 -9.94
CA LYS A 149 -0.50 -14.41 -10.36
C LYS A 149 0.00 -15.63 -9.58
N LEU A 150 1.29 -15.68 -9.25
CA LEU A 150 1.88 -16.81 -8.52
C LEU A 150 1.43 -16.79 -7.07
N TYR A 151 1.48 -15.60 -6.44
CA TYR A 151 0.98 -15.39 -5.09
C TYR A 151 -0.52 -15.68 -4.98
N SER A 152 -1.31 -15.15 -5.92
CA SER A 152 -2.75 -15.43 -5.98
C SER A 152 -3.05 -16.92 -6.08
N LYS A 153 -2.21 -17.69 -6.78
CA LYS A 153 -2.35 -19.15 -6.89
C LYS A 153 -2.05 -19.87 -5.57
N SER A 154 -1.00 -19.47 -4.84
CA SER A 154 -0.66 -20.08 -3.55
C SER A 154 -1.73 -19.79 -2.50
N VAL A 155 -2.16 -18.53 -2.36
CA VAL A 155 -3.22 -18.15 -1.41
C VAL A 155 -4.52 -18.91 -1.71
N ARG A 156 -4.93 -19.02 -2.98
CA ARG A 156 -6.12 -19.81 -3.35
C ARG A 156 -5.99 -21.28 -2.98
N ALA A 157 -4.80 -21.87 -3.10
CA ALA A 157 -4.57 -23.25 -2.71
C ALA A 157 -4.67 -23.41 -1.19
N ASP A 158 -4.14 -22.48 -0.42
CA ASP A 158 -4.18 -22.49 1.06
C ASP A 158 -5.61 -22.34 1.57
N LEU A 159 -6.36 -21.36 1.05
CA LEU A 159 -7.77 -21.15 1.38
C LEU A 159 -8.63 -22.38 1.04
N ARG A 160 -8.34 -23.06 -0.07
CA ARG A 160 -9.04 -24.31 -0.42
C ARG A 160 -8.75 -25.42 0.59
N ARG A 161 -7.47 -25.62 0.97
CA ARG A 161 -7.07 -26.64 1.95
C ARG A 161 -7.76 -26.42 3.30
N MET A 162 -7.80 -25.18 3.78
CA MET A 162 -8.48 -24.83 5.03
C MET A 162 -9.98 -25.13 4.99
N LYS A 163 -10.65 -24.84 3.86
CA LYS A 163 -12.07 -25.15 3.68
C LYS A 163 -12.33 -26.67 3.69
N GLU A 164 -11.49 -27.44 2.99
CA GLU A 164 -11.58 -28.90 2.95
C GLU A 164 -11.36 -29.54 4.34
N GLU A 165 -10.40 -29.02 5.12
CA GLU A 165 -10.13 -29.46 6.50
C GLU A 165 -11.34 -29.22 7.41
N LYS A 166 -11.91 -28.01 7.38
CA LYS A 166 -13.13 -27.67 8.13
C LYS A 166 -14.32 -28.55 7.75
N ASP A 167 -14.49 -28.86 6.48
CA ASP A 167 -15.56 -29.75 6.02
C ASP A 167 -15.33 -31.21 6.45
N ALA A 168 -14.09 -31.64 6.64
CA ALA A 168 -13.76 -32.94 7.21
C ALA A 168 -14.07 -33.03 8.71
N LEU A 169 -13.89 -31.95 9.47
CA LEU A 169 -14.20 -31.88 10.90
C LEU A 169 -15.72 -31.93 11.20
N LYS A 170 -16.56 -31.62 10.22
CA LYS A 170 -18.03 -31.67 10.36
C LYS A 170 -18.63 -33.07 10.12
N LYS A 171 -17.83 -34.01 9.62
CA LYS A 171 -18.27 -35.39 9.35
C LYS A 171 -18.05 -36.29 10.56
#